data_AF-A0A9K3L6A4-F1
#
_entry.id   AF-A0A9K3L6A4-F1
#
_cell.length_a   1.000
_cell.length_b   1.000
_cell.length_c   1.000
_cell.angle_alpha   90.00
_cell.angle_beta   90.00
_cell.angle_gamma   90.00
#
_symmetry.space_group_name_H-M   'P 1'
#
loop_
_entity.id
_entity.type
_entity.pdbx_description
1 polymer ?
#
loop_
_entity_poly.entity_id
_entity_poly.type
_entity_poly.pdbx_seq_one_letter_code
_entity_poly.pdbx_strand_id
1 'polypeptide(L)'
;MAMVNSKPLKKPLGRTLKERLFQEQQMKNRYRSSSPRAYCSNRRIGSCLKLLLLLAIFPGMLYFFGNQQTKTPIPDKEAVIIPKTQEERNNSGMLRDNNKKDVTPHQAVVPDVQGENVKSKSSTIRVVPLATLHERPIRIFCYGDSLTAGVAPPAQDQFPYAETLQQSLIDKAKSRGKNTLSFEVEHAGFPGWTAKKLQDQLKSPDRNEVQTKLMQRDTLDPNSSYYDILIFFAGTNDLGHENESEQSIVTNILNVHAWAHHVARIPFTIAMPIPGSAFQSRNSAAANRAATINKGLQSEIRKNFPHFSTSSASTLWTPFPISYGAEKEDWALDGLHLSQHGYQQLGEYLASIIHERLIV
;
A
#
# COMPACT_ATOMS: atom_id res chain seq x y z
N MET A 1 -69.61 -15.74 8.23
CA MET A 1 -69.00 -16.69 7.29
C MET A 1 -68.40 -15.90 6.13
N ALA A 2 -67.08 -15.69 6.13
CA ALA A 2 -66.36 -15.09 5.02
C ALA A 2 -65.16 -16.00 4.73
N MET A 3 -65.15 -16.66 3.57
CA MET A 3 -64.04 -17.51 3.14
C MET A 3 -63.00 -16.67 2.42
N VAL A 4 -61.80 -16.59 2.99
CA VAL A 4 -60.62 -15.97 2.38
C VAL A 4 -59.90 -17.02 1.52
N ASN A 5 -59.80 -16.72 0.23
CA ASN A 5 -59.17 -17.56 -0.79
C ASN A 5 -57.68 -17.22 -0.86
N SER A 6 -56.80 -18.03 -0.26
CA SER A 6 -55.35 -17.87 -0.35
C SER A 6 -54.79 -18.69 -1.52
N LYS A 7 -54.25 -18.00 -2.53
CA LYS A 7 -53.49 -18.63 -3.62
C LYS A 7 -52.08 -18.99 -3.13
N PRO A 8 -51.53 -20.17 -3.50
CA PRO A 8 -50.21 -20.58 -3.06
C PRO A 8 -49.11 -19.82 -3.80
N LEU A 9 -48.11 -19.32 -3.05
CA LEU A 9 -46.87 -18.76 -3.60
C LEU A 9 -46.09 -19.86 -4.35
N LYS A 10 -45.88 -19.64 -5.66
CA LYS A 10 -44.96 -20.45 -6.47
C LYS A 10 -43.53 -20.11 -6.04
N LYS A 11 -42.81 -21.10 -5.49
CA LYS A 11 -41.36 -21.01 -5.27
C LYS A 11 -40.64 -20.89 -6.63
N PRO A 12 -39.57 -20.07 -6.73
CA PRO A 12 -38.81 -19.96 -7.97
C PRO A 12 -38.09 -21.28 -8.25
N LEU A 13 -38.27 -21.81 -9.46
CA LEU A 13 -37.49 -22.95 -9.95
C LEU A 13 -36.02 -22.56 -9.96
N GLY A 14 -35.22 -23.27 -9.17
CA GLY A 14 -33.77 -23.11 -9.18
C GLY A 14 -33.20 -23.39 -10.57
N ARG A 15 -32.24 -22.57 -11.00
CA ARG A 15 -31.53 -22.75 -12.28
C ARG A 15 -30.95 -24.15 -12.38
N THR A 16 -31.16 -24.75 -13.54
CA THR A 16 -30.73 -26.11 -13.86
C THR A 16 -29.21 -26.21 -13.81
N LEU A 17 -28.69 -27.42 -13.53
CA LEU A 17 -27.24 -27.67 -13.49
C LEU A 17 -26.55 -27.28 -14.82
N LYS A 18 -27.26 -27.44 -15.94
CA LYS A 18 -26.79 -27.00 -17.27
C LYS A 18 -26.61 -25.49 -17.37
N GLU A 19 -27.52 -24.69 -16.80
CA GLU A 19 -27.40 -23.22 -16.81
C GLU A 19 -26.25 -22.73 -15.92
N ARG A 20 -25.96 -23.42 -14.82
CA ARG A 20 -24.80 -23.12 -13.98
C ARG A 20 -23.49 -23.43 -14.68
N LEU A 21 -23.38 -24.60 -15.31
CA LEU A 21 -22.19 -24.99 -16.08
C LEU A 21 -21.97 -24.07 -17.28
N PHE A 22 -23.05 -23.64 -17.95
CA PHE A 22 -22.95 -22.68 -19.06
C PHE A 22 -22.50 -21.30 -18.59
N GLN A 23 -22.99 -20.78 -17.46
CA GLN A 23 -22.50 -19.53 -16.87
C GLN A 23 -21.04 -19.63 -16.43
N GLU A 24 -20.62 -20.75 -15.83
CA GLU A 24 -19.23 -20.98 -15.43
C GLU A 24 -18.30 -21.04 -16.64
N GLN A 25 -18.73 -21.65 -17.74
CA GLN A 25 -17.99 -21.71 -19.00
C GLN A 25 -17.89 -20.32 -19.67
N GLN A 26 -18.95 -19.50 -19.60
CA GLN A 26 -18.90 -18.12 -20.09
C GLN A 26 -17.97 -17.24 -19.25
N MET A 27 -17.93 -17.42 -17.93
CA MET A 27 -17.02 -16.70 -17.04
C MET A 27 -15.55 -17.07 -17.32
N LYS A 28 -15.25 -18.36 -17.51
CA LYS A 28 -13.92 -18.85 -17.91
C LYS A 28 -13.50 -18.32 -19.29
N ASN A 29 -14.44 -18.18 -20.22
CA ASN A 29 -14.16 -17.63 -21.54
C ASN A 29 -13.94 -16.11 -21.53
N ARG A 30 -14.64 -15.36 -20.66
CA ARG A 30 -14.40 -13.91 -20.49
C ARG A 30 -13.02 -13.63 -19.90
N TYR A 31 -12.59 -14.44 -18.92
CA TYR A 31 -11.24 -14.34 -18.34
C TYR A 31 -10.12 -14.66 -19.34
N ARG A 32 -10.38 -15.54 -20.33
CA ARG A 32 -9.42 -15.81 -21.42
C ARG A 32 -9.42 -14.74 -22.51
N SER A 33 -10.46 -13.92 -22.62
CA SER A 33 -10.57 -12.89 -23.67
C SER A 33 -10.20 -11.47 -23.24
N SER A 34 -9.97 -11.21 -21.95
CA SER A 34 -9.65 -9.87 -21.43
C SER A 34 -8.16 -9.64 -21.14
N SER A 35 -7.26 -10.54 -21.53
CA SER A 35 -5.83 -10.23 -21.60
C SER A 35 -5.58 -9.29 -22.78
N PRO A 36 -4.98 -8.10 -22.61
CA PRO A 36 -4.64 -7.23 -23.72
C PRO A 36 -3.61 -7.95 -24.61
N ARG A 37 -4.03 -8.38 -25.80
CA ARG A 37 -3.11 -8.78 -26.87
C ARG A 37 -2.46 -7.51 -27.41
N ALA A 38 -1.31 -7.13 -26.85
CA ALA A 38 -0.35 -6.32 -27.58
C ALA A 38 0.21 -7.16 -28.74
N TYR A 39 0.09 -6.62 -29.95
CA TYR A 39 0.71 -7.16 -31.16
C TYR A 39 2.23 -7.30 -30.96
N CYS A 40 2.74 -8.52 -31.06
CA CYS A 40 4.10 -8.81 -31.49
C CYS A 40 4.11 -10.16 -32.20
N SER A 41 3.84 -10.15 -33.50
CA SER A 41 4.21 -11.23 -34.40
C SER A 41 5.61 -10.95 -34.96
N ASN A 42 6.63 -11.68 -34.52
CA ASN A 42 7.55 -12.32 -35.46
C ASN A 42 8.38 -13.45 -34.83
N ARG A 43 8.72 -14.38 -35.71
CA ARG A 43 9.15 -15.77 -35.47
C ARG A 43 10.50 -15.94 -34.77
N ARG A 44 10.58 -17.06 -34.03
CA ARG A 44 11.73 -17.96 -33.79
C ARG A 44 13.14 -17.36 -33.87
N ILE A 45 13.75 -17.02 -32.72
CA ILE A 45 15.19 -17.23 -32.44
C ILE A 45 15.40 -17.39 -30.90
N GLY A 46 16.03 -18.50 -30.50
CA GLY A 46 16.98 -18.66 -29.37
C GLY A 46 16.60 -18.26 -27.94
N SER A 47 16.40 -19.25 -27.08
CA SER A 47 16.09 -19.16 -25.64
C SER A 47 17.24 -18.69 -24.71
N CYS A 48 18.24 -17.95 -25.19
CA CYS A 48 19.37 -17.48 -24.34
C CYS A 48 19.42 -15.96 -24.12
N LEU A 49 18.56 -15.16 -24.75
CA LEU A 49 18.69 -13.69 -24.71
C LEU A 49 17.76 -12.96 -23.73
N LYS A 50 16.77 -13.64 -23.13
CA LYS A 50 15.80 -12.99 -22.22
C LYS A 50 16.28 -12.81 -20.78
N LEU A 51 17.31 -13.54 -20.35
CA LEU A 51 17.91 -13.34 -19.02
C LEU A 51 18.71 -12.03 -18.93
N LEU A 52 19.16 -11.49 -20.08
CA LEU A 52 19.89 -10.23 -20.15
C LEU A 52 18.99 -8.98 -20.09
N LEU A 53 17.68 -9.10 -20.32
CA LEU A 53 16.78 -7.94 -20.34
C LEU A 53 16.30 -7.52 -18.94
N LEU A 54 16.36 -8.43 -17.95
CA LEU A 54 16.08 -8.10 -16.54
C LEU A 54 17.24 -7.34 -15.86
N LEU A 55 18.44 -7.39 -16.42
CA LEU A 55 19.61 -6.64 -15.94
C LEU A 55 19.71 -5.22 -16.54
N ALA A 56 18.90 -4.89 -17.55
CA ALA A 56 19.01 -3.63 -18.31
C ALA A 56 18.11 -2.49 -17.78
N ILE A 57 17.30 -2.71 -16.74
CA ILE A 57 16.37 -1.69 -16.20
C ILE A 57 16.99 -0.88 -15.03
N PHE A 58 18.17 -1.27 -14.54
CA PHE A 58 18.92 -0.51 -13.52
C PHE A 58 20.41 -0.39 -13.89
N PRO A 59 20.82 0.61 -14.69
CA PRO A 59 22.24 0.79 -15.04
C PRO A 59 23.15 1.12 -13.84
N GLY A 60 22.57 1.45 -12.68
CA GLY A 60 23.31 1.86 -11.48
C GLY A 60 23.66 0.75 -10.48
N MET A 61 23.14 -0.48 -10.60
CA MET A 61 23.36 -1.53 -9.59
C MET A 61 24.57 -2.46 -9.85
N LEU A 62 25.23 -2.36 -11.00
CA LEU A 62 26.34 -3.27 -11.37
C LEU A 62 27.75 -2.75 -11.06
N TYR A 63 27.92 -1.56 -10.48
CA TYR A 63 29.23 -0.96 -10.25
C TYR A 63 29.99 -1.42 -8.98
N PHE A 64 29.52 -2.45 -8.26
CA PHE A 64 30.17 -2.91 -7.01
C PHE A 64 30.62 -4.37 -6.97
N PHE A 65 30.82 -5.02 -8.12
CA PHE A 65 31.55 -6.29 -8.19
C PHE A 65 33.00 -6.06 -8.64
N GLY A 66 33.77 -5.40 -7.78
CA GLY A 66 35.22 -5.24 -7.92
C GLY A 66 35.96 -6.00 -6.82
N ASN A 67 36.46 -7.18 -7.16
CA ASN A 67 37.69 -7.81 -6.68
C ASN A 67 38.19 -7.44 -5.27
N GLN A 68 38.04 -8.34 -4.30
CA GLN A 68 39.01 -8.46 -3.21
C GLN A 68 39.65 -9.85 -3.24
N GLN A 69 40.83 -9.90 -3.87
CA GLN A 69 41.79 -10.96 -3.66
C GLN A 69 42.34 -10.89 -2.24
N THR A 70 42.45 -12.06 -1.66
CA THR A 70 42.97 -12.35 -0.33
C THR A 70 44.49 -12.14 -0.22
N LYS A 71 44.92 -11.82 1.01
CA LYS A 71 46.25 -12.02 1.64
C LYS A 71 47.32 -10.95 1.43
N THR A 72 47.60 -10.22 2.52
CA THR A 72 48.95 -9.94 3.01
C THR A 72 48.98 -9.90 4.55
N PRO A 73 50.13 -10.15 5.18
CA PRO A 73 50.22 -10.61 6.57
C PRO A 73 50.37 -9.48 7.59
N ILE A 74 49.98 -9.80 8.82
CA ILE A 74 50.13 -9.04 10.06
C ILE A 74 51.62 -8.84 10.38
N PRO A 75 52.10 -7.62 10.64
CA PRO A 75 53.28 -7.40 11.45
C PRO A 75 52.90 -6.91 12.85
N ASP A 76 53.83 -7.20 13.75
CA ASP A 76 53.68 -7.24 15.20
C ASP A 76 53.39 -5.91 15.90
N LYS A 77 52.86 -6.10 17.11
CA LYS A 77 52.57 -5.10 18.13
C LYS A 77 53.87 -4.44 18.61
N GLU A 78 53.95 -3.13 18.51
CA GLU A 78 54.78 -2.32 19.42
C GLU A 78 53.92 -1.22 20.06
N ALA A 79 53.95 -1.22 21.38
CA ALA A 79 53.29 -0.25 22.24
C ALA A 79 54.08 1.06 22.23
N VAL A 80 53.41 2.18 21.98
CA VAL A 80 53.98 3.52 22.19
C VAL A 80 53.14 4.29 23.19
N ILE A 81 53.88 4.80 24.17
CA ILE A 81 53.48 5.47 25.40
C ILE A 81 52.98 6.90 25.10
N ILE A 82 51.90 7.28 25.78
CA ILE A 82 51.34 8.64 25.85
C ILE A 82 52.24 9.52 26.74
N PRO A 83 52.47 10.80 26.38
CA PRO A 83 52.56 11.85 27.38
C PRO A 83 51.40 12.83 27.25
N LYS A 84 50.78 13.09 28.42
CA LYS A 84 49.85 14.19 28.68
C LYS A 84 50.62 15.51 28.67
N THR A 85 50.01 16.56 28.14
CA THR A 85 50.28 17.94 28.59
C THR A 85 48.99 18.72 28.76
N GLN A 86 49.01 19.46 29.85
CA GLN A 86 48.00 20.30 30.51
C GLN A 86 47.99 21.72 29.90
N GLU A 87 46.84 22.40 30.04
CA GLU A 87 46.68 23.86 30.28
C GLU A 87 47.18 24.84 29.17
N GLU A 88 46.57 25.98 28.86
CA GLU A 88 45.81 26.94 29.66
C GLU A 88 45.10 27.98 28.75
N ARG A 89 43.95 28.48 29.21
CA ARG A 89 43.44 29.88 29.23
C ARG A 89 43.32 30.78 27.97
N ASN A 90 42.08 31.29 27.85
CA ASN A 90 41.62 32.70 27.77
C ASN A 90 41.82 33.58 26.53
N ASN A 91 40.66 34.05 26.01
CA ASN A 91 40.23 35.44 25.71
C ASN A 91 39.47 35.50 24.37
N SER A 92 38.18 35.84 24.37
CA SER A 92 37.58 37.18 24.48
C SER A 92 37.85 38.05 23.25
N GLY A 93 36.80 38.37 22.51
CA GLY A 93 36.86 39.24 21.33
C GLY A 93 35.49 39.45 20.69
N MET A 94 34.76 40.44 21.19
CA MET A 94 33.62 41.10 20.54
C MET A 94 33.92 41.45 19.07
N LEU A 95 32.91 41.36 18.20
CA LEU A 95 32.56 42.43 17.25
C LEU A 95 31.10 42.26 16.79
N ARG A 96 30.37 43.37 16.88
CA ARG A 96 29.02 43.60 16.35
C ARG A 96 29.11 43.79 14.83
N ASP A 97 28.04 43.47 14.09
CA ASP A 97 27.14 44.48 13.50
C ASP A 97 26.19 43.89 12.42
N ASN A 98 24.91 44.18 12.63
CA ASN A 98 23.95 44.78 11.69
C ASN A 98 23.84 44.23 10.25
N ASN A 99 22.75 43.49 9.99
CA ASN A 99 21.94 43.83 8.82
C ASN A 99 20.48 43.38 9.00
N LYS A 100 19.65 44.34 9.42
CA LYS A 100 18.20 44.25 9.51
C LYS A 100 17.67 44.85 8.21
N LYS A 101 17.10 44.03 7.33
CA LYS A 101 16.34 44.52 6.16
C LYS A 101 14.87 44.29 6.43
N ASP A 102 14.15 45.41 6.45
CA ASP A 102 12.71 45.52 6.60
C ASP A 102 11.99 44.81 5.45
N VAL A 103 11.07 43.91 5.80
CA VAL A 103 10.02 43.42 4.92
C VAL A 103 8.70 43.77 5.58
N THR A 104 7.98 44.71 4.95
CA THR A 104 6.63 45.14 5.30
C THR A 104 5.63 44.00 5.05
N PRO A 105 4.74 43.67 6.01
CA PRO A 105 3.60 42.81 5.73
C PRO A 105 2.39 43.65 5.31
N HIS A 106 1.86 43.35 4.13
CA HIS A 106 0.54 43.82 3.70
C HIS A 106 -0.54 43.25 4.64
N GLN A 107 -1.24 44.13 5.34
CA GLN A 107 -2.45 43.82 6.10
C GLN A 107 -3.60 43.53 5.12
N ALA A 108 -4.10 42.30 5.13
CA ALA A 108 -5.39 41.95 4.55
C ALA A 108 -6.49 42.22 5.59
N VAL A 109 -7.42 43.11 5.24
CA VAL A 109 -8.63 43.40 5.99
C VAL A 109 -9.56 42.18 5.92
N VAL A 110 -9.80 41.52 7.06
CA VAL A 110 -10.81 40.47 7.20
C VAL A 110 -12.04 41.11 7.85
N PRO A 111 -13.24 40.97 7.26
CA PRO A 111 -14.46 41.48 7.89
C PRO A 111 -14.85 40.65 9.11
N ASP A 112 -15.14 41.38 10.18
CA ASP A 112 -15.63 40.95 11.48
C ASP A 112 -17.03 40.29 11.32
N VAL A 113 -17.08 38.97 11.43
CA VAL A 113 -18.35 38.20 11.48
C VAL A 113 -18.62 37.88 12.94
N GLN A 114 -19.55 38.64 13.52
CA GLN A 114 -20.04 38.46 14.88
C GLN A 114 -20.64 37.04 15.04
N GLY A 115 -20.15 36.34 16.05
CA GLY A 115 -20.49 34.96 16.34
C GLY A 115 -21.89 34.80 16.91
N GLU A 116 -22.74 34.04 16.20
CA GLU A 116 -23.91 33.42 16.79
C GLU A 116 -23.49 32.14 17.54
N ASN A 117 -23.78 32.13 18.84
CA ASN A 117 -23.53 31.04 19.77
C ASN A 117 -24.54 29.90 19.54
N VAL A 118 -24.33 29.13 18.47
CA VAL A 118 -25.10 27.91 18.21
C VAL A 118 -24.57 26.82 19.15
N LYS A 119 -25.35 26.52 20.20
CA LYS A 119 -25.14 25.34 21.05
C LYS A 119 -25.26 24.07 20.20
N SER A 120 -24.13 23.65 19.64
CA SER A 120 -23.96 22.39 18.92
C SER A 120 -24.34 21.24 19.85
N LYS A 121 -25.53 20.66 19.64
CA LYS A 121 -25.92 19.40 20.26
C LYS A 121 -24.96 18.33 19.75
N SER A 122 -24.04 17.91 20.62
CA SER A 122 -23.15 16.78 20.37
C SER A 122 -24.00 15.53 20.18
N SER A 123 -24.26 15.19 18.93
CA SER A 123 -24.85 13.92 18.56
C SER A 123 -23.74 12.88 18.59
N THR A 124 -23.82 11.95 19.54
CA THR A 124 -22.92 10.81 19.60
C THR A 124 -23.25 9.89 18.42
N ILE A 125 -22.60 10.12 17.28
CA ILE A 125 -22.71 9.25 16.10
C ILE A 125 -22.09 7.90 16.46
N ARG A 126 -22.91 6.84 16.48
CA ARG A 126 -22.45 5.46 16.68
C ARG A 126 -21.69 5.02 15.43
N VAL A 127 -20.45 4.57 15.60
CA VAL A 127 -19.73 3.80 14.58
C VAL A 127 -20.52 2.50 14.38
N VAL A 128 -21.17 2.37 13.23
CA VAL A 128 -21.87 1.14 12.86
C VAL A 128 -20.82 0.18 12.31
N PRO A 129 -20.63 -1.02 12.91
CA PRO A 129 -19.67 -2.00 12.40
C PRO A 129 -19.97 -2.31 10.94
N LEU A 130 -18.94 -2.43 10.11
CA LEU A 130 -19.10 -2.68 8.66
C LEU A 130 -20.00 -3.92 8.42
N ALA A 131 -19.88 -4.93 9.29
CA ALA A 131 -20.64 -6.17 9.25
C ALA A 131 -22.17 -6.04 9.36
N THR A 132 -22.71 -4.99 9.97
CA THR A 132 -24.16 -4.86 10.20
C THR A 132 -24.88 -4.17 9.04
N LEU A 133 -24.15 -3.68 8.04
CA LEU A 133 -24.68 -2.89 6.92
C LEU A 133 -24.81 -3.67 5.61
N HIS A 134 -24.26 -4.88 5.51
CA HIS A 134 -23.97 -5.45 4.21
C HIS A 134 -24.90 -6.60 3.82
N GLU A 135 -25.86 -6.28 2.96
CA GLU A 135 -26.57 -7.23 2.09
C GLU A 135 -25.69 -7.73 0.92
N ARG A 136 -24.47 -7.19 0.81
CA ARG A 136 -23.51 -7.47 -0.28
C ARG A 136 -22.13 -7.89 0.26
N PRO A 137 -21.23 -8.45 -0.56
CA PRO A 137 -19.86 -8.71 -0.14
C PRO A 137 -19.11 -7.44 0.28
N ILE A 138 -18.23 -7.57 1.27
CA ILE A 138 -17.23 -6.56 1.61
C ILE A 138 -16.13 -6.63 0.55
N ARG A 139 -15.91 -5.52 -0.16
CA ARG A 139 -15.02 -5.43 -1.31
C ARG A 139 -13.73 -4.70 -0.97
N ILE A 140 -12.62 -5.32 -1.28
CA ILE A 140 -11.27 -4.85 -0.95
C ILE A 140 -10.47 -4.74 -2.24
N PHE A 141 -9.77 -3.63 -2.41
CA PHE A 141 -8.83 -3.44 -3.52
C PHE A 141 -7.40 -3.28 -2.99
N CYS A 142 -6.47 -4.09 -3.47
CA CYS A 142 -5.05 -3.99 -3.14
C CYS A 142 -4.32 -3.29 -4.30
N TYR A 143 -3.74 -2.11 -4.06
CA TYR A 143 -3.08 -1.31 -5.09
C TYR A 143 -1.62 -1.03 -4.70
N GLY A 144 -0.68 -1.18 -5.62
CA GLY A 144 0.71 -0.96 -5.28
C GLY A 144 1.74 -1.37 -6.33
N ASP A 145 2.95 -1.63 -5.87
CA ASP A 145 4.11 -2.01 -6.68
C ASP A 145 4.25 -3.54 -6.89
N SER A 146 5.48 -4.04 -7.05
CA SER A 146 5.76 -5.47 -7.21
C SER A 146 5.36 -6.33 -6.03
N LEU A 147 5.36 -5.80 -4.80
CA LEU A 147 4.90 -6.52 -3.61
C LEU A 147 3.37 -6.69 -3.62
N THR A 148 2.63 -5.78 -4.27
CA THR A 148 1.19 -6.01 -4.49
C THR A 148 0.94 -6.97 -5.64
N ALA A 149 1.79 -6.97 -6.66
CA ALA A 149 1.71 -7.91 -7.78
C ALA A 149 2.08 -9.34 -7.38
N GLY A 150 2.73 -9.55 -6.23
CA GLY A 150 3.16 -10.88 -5.81
C GLY A 150 4.41 -11.39 -6.54
N VAL A 151 5.27 -10.50 -7.05
CA VAL A 151 6.51 -10.91 -7.73
C VAL A 151 7.38 -11.68 -6.72
N ALA A 152 7.83 -12.90 -7.06
CA ALA A 152 8.60 -13.76 -6.16
C ALA A 152 9.74 -14.53 -6.89
N PRO A 153 10.84 -13.87 -7.29
CA PRO A 153 11.90 -14.54 -8.03
C PRO A 153 12.54 -15.69 -7.22
N PRO A 154 12.98 -16.78 -7.87
CA PRO A 154 13.09 -17.00 -9.31
C PRO A 154 11.80 -17.53 -9.95
N ALA A 155 10.69 -17.63 -9.21
CA ALA A 155 9.45 -18.12 -9.78
C ALA A 155 9.00 -17.19 -10.93
N GLN A 156 8.49 -17.82 -11.99
CA GLN A 156 7.88 -17.07 -13.10
C GLN A 156 6.44 -16.65 -12.75
N ASP A 157 5.83 -17.34 -11.78
CA ASP A 157 4.49 -17.07 -11.30
C ASP A 157 4.46 -15.91 -10.29
N GLN A 158 3.29 -15.30 -10.16
CA GLN A 158 2.98 -14.26 -9.19
C GLN A 158 2.16 -14.82 -8.04
N PHE A 159 2.46 -14.41 -6.82
CA PHE A 159 1.79 -14.84 -5.59
C PHE A 159 1.20 -13.62 -4.85
N PRO A 160 0.22 -12.91 -5.44
CA PRO A 160 -0.35 -11.73 -4.79
C PRO A 160 -0.98 -12.12 -3.46
N TYR A 161 -0.71 -11.35 -2.40
CA TYR A 161 -1.26 -11.61 -1.07
C TYR A 161 -2.79 -11.51 -1.02
N ALA A 162 -3.42 -10.94 -2.05
CA ALA A 162 -4.87 -10.75 -2.16
C ALA A 162 -5.68 -12.05 -2.06
N GLU A 163 -5.19 -13.14 -2.66
CA GLU A 163 -5.88 -14.42 -2.62
C GLU A 163 -5.90 -15.00 -1.20
N THR A 164 -4.74 -14.96 -0.51
CA THR A 164 -4.63 -15.42 0.87
C THR A 164 -5.45 -14.52 1.80
N LEU A 165 -5.37 -13.20 1.62
CA LEU A 165 -6.19 -12.24 2.35
C LEU A 165 -7.69 -12.57 2.28
N GLN A 166 -8.22 -12.84 1.08
CA GLN A 166 -9.64 -13.19 0.92
C GLN A 166 -9.99 -14.46 1.70
N GLN A 167 -9.19 -15.51 1.53
CA GLN A 167 -9.45 -16.80 2.18
C GLN A 167 -9.38 -16.67 3.71
N SER A 168 -8.36 -15.99 4.23
CA SER A 168 -8.21 -15.76 5.67
C SER A 168 -9.35 -14.90 6.26
N LEU A 169 -9.89 -13.93 5.51
CA LEU A 169 -11.06 -13.15 5.96
C LEU A 169 -12.31 -14.03 6.08
N ILE A 170 -12.56 -14.89 5.08
CA ILE A 170 -13.67 -15.84 5.08
C ILE A 170 -13.56 -16.78 6.29
N ASP A 171 -12.38 -17.35 6.53
CA ASP A 171 -12.17 -18.32 7.61
C ASP A 171 -12.28 -17.66 9.00
N LYS A 172 -11.78 -16.42 9.15
CA LYS A 172 -11.97 -15.63 10.38
C LYS A 172 -13.44 -15.29 10.63
N ALA A 173 -14.20 -14.89 9.60
CA ALA A 173 -15.62 -14.62 9.75
C ALA A 173 -16.40 -15.88 10.17
N LYS A 174 -16.13 -17.02 9.53
CA LYS A 174 -16.74 -18.31 9.89
C LYS A 174 -16.42 -18.74 11.32
N SER A 175 -15.15 -18.64 11.74
CA SER A 175 -14.75 -19.01 13.11
C SER A 175 -15.38 -18.13 14.20
N ARG A 176 -15.89 -16.94 13.84
CA ARG A 176 -16.64 -16.04 14.71
C ARG A 176 -18.17 -16.15 14.56
N GLY A 177 -18.66 -17.16 13.83
CA GLY A 177 -20.09 -17.38 13.59
C GLY A 177 -20.72 -16.40 12.60
N LYS A 178 -19.93 -15.57 11.89
CA LYS A 178 -20.40 -14.60 10.88
C LYS A 178 -20.47 -15.24 9.49
N ASN A 179 -21.17 -16.37 9.37
CA ASN A 179 -21.23 -17.18 8.13
C ASN A 179 -21.91 -16.47 6.95
N THR A 180 -22.63 -15.38 7.20
CA THR A 180 -23.32 -14.58 6.18
C THR A 180 -22.42 -13.52 5.55
N LEU A 181 -21.26 -13.21 6.16
CA LEU A 181 -20.32 -12.26 5.58
C LEU A 181 -19.56 -12.94 4.42
N SER A 182 -19.54 -12.25 3.28
CA SER A 182 -18.73 -12.62 2.12
C SER A 182 -17.74 -11.51 1.80
N PHE A 183 -16.59 -11.89 1.22
CA PHE A 183 -15.50 -10.99 0.88
C PHE A 183 -15.12 -11.15 -0.60
N GLU A 184 -14.81 -10.03 -1.24
CA GLU A 184 -14.25 -9.98 -2.59
C GLU A 184 -12.96 -9.15 -2.53
N VAL A 185 -11.83 -9.74 -2.89
CA VAL A 185 -10.53 -9.06 -2.87
C VAL A 185 -9.96 -9.05 -4.28
N GLU A 186 -9.78 -7.85 -4.81
CA GLU A 186 -9.10 -7.60 -6.09
C GLU A 186 -7.74 -6.96 -5.84
N HIS A 187 -6.85 -7.02 -6.83
CA HIS A 187 -5.55 -6.40 -6.75
C HIS A 187 -5.08 -5.85 -8.10
N ALA A 188 -4.22 -4.84 -8.04
CA ALA A 188 -3.47 -4.30 -9.17
C ALA A 188 -2.08 -3.86 -8.69
N GLY A 189 -1.07 -4.67 -8.99
CA GLY A 189 0.33 -4.38 -8.68
C GLY A 189 1.13 -4.02 -9.93
N PHE A 190 2.04 -3.05 -9.80
CA PHE A 190 2.84 -2.51 -10.90
C PHE A 190 4.34 -2.60 -10.58
N PRO A 191 5.02 -3.70 -10.95
CA PRO A 191 6.44 -3.88 -10.65
C PRO A 191 7.32 -2.73 -11.15
N GLY A 192 8.25 -2.27 -10.30
CA GLY A 192 9.17 -1.17 -10.60
C GLY A 192 8.55 0.23 -10.56
N TRP A 193 7.29 0.38 -10.17
CA TRP A 193 6.65 1.69 -10.05
C TRP A 193 6.93 2.34 -8.70
N THR A 194 7.20 3.65 -8.73
CA THR A 194 7.32 4.49 -7.54
C THR A 194 5.95 4.95 -7.05
N ALA A 195 5.88 5.47 -5.83
CA ALA A 195 4.66 6.07 -5.31
C ALA A 195 4.14 7.20 -6.22
N LYS A 196 5.05 8.00 -6.79
CA LYS A 196 4.69 9.05 -7.76
C LYS A 196 4.00 8.49 -9.00
N LYS A 197 4.54 7.44 -9.63
CA LYS A 197 3.93 6.82 -10.83
C LYS A 197 2.55 6.25 -10.53
N LEU A 198 2.39 5.58 -9.39
CA LEU A 198 1.11 5.04 -8.94
C LEU A 198 0.08 6.15 -8.67
N GLN A 199 0.51 7.29 -8.15
CA GLN A 199 -0.34 8.47 -7.96
C GLN A 199 -0.71 9.12 -9.30
N ASP A 200 0.26 9.34 -10.19
CA ASP A 200 0.04 9.96 -11.51
C ASP A 200 -0.99 9.15 -12.31
N GLN A 201 -0.94 7.82 -12.22
CA GLN A 201 -1.93 6.92 -12.81
C GLN A 201 -3.36 7.24 -12.36
N LEU A 202 -3.59 7.56 -11.07
CA LEU A 202 -4.92 7.92 -10.58
C LEU A 202 -5.36 9.34 -10.98
N LYS A 203 -4.43 10.17 -11.44
CA LYS A 203 -4.66 11.56 -11.88
C LYS A 203 -4.73 11.71 -13.40
N SER A 204 -4.42 10.66 -14.15
CA SER A 204 -4.46 10.67 -15.61
C SER A 204 -5.82 11.19 -16.10
N PRO A 205 -5.85 12.14 -17.05
CA PRO A 205 -7.10 12.63 -17.64
C PRO A 205 -7.80 11.51 -18.42
N ASP A 206 -7.00 10.64 -19.06
CA ASP A 206 -7.48 9.42 -19.68
C ASP A 206 -7.67 8.38 -18.59
N ARG A 207 -8.94 8.01 -18.35
CA ARG A 207 -9.27 6.99 -17.35
C ARG A 207 -8.64 5.67 -17.73
N ASN A 208 -7.65 5.23 -16.96
CA ASN A 208 -7.11 3.89 -17.09
C ASN A 208 -7.99 2.86 -16.38
N GLU A 209 -7.66 1.59 -16.55
CA GLU A 209 -8.40 0.47 -15.97
C GLU A 209 -8.51 0.55 -14.44
N VAL A 210 -7.41 0.89 -13.74
CA VAL A 210 -7.39 0.99 -12.27
C VAL A 210 -8.29 2.12 -11.80
N GLN A 211 -8.17 3.30 -12.40
CA GLN A 211 -9.01 4.44 -12.06
C GLN A 211 -10.48 4.14 -12.33
N THR A 212 -10.79 3.48 -13.46
CA THR A 212 -12.15 3.06 -13.81
C THR A 212 -12.72 2.08 -12.80
N LYS A 213 -11.94 1.07 -12.38
CA LYS A 213 -12.32 0.11 -11.33
C LYS A 213 -12.56 0.81 -10.00
N LEU A 214 -11.63 1.64 -9.52
CA LEU A 214 -11.74 2.32 -8.23
C LEU A 214 -12.88 3.36 -8.19
N MET A 215 -13.21 3.99 -9.32
CA MET A 215 -14.32 4.94 -9.42
C MET A 215 -15.67 4.27 -9.72
N GLN A 216 -15.71 2.94 -9.83
CA GLN A 216 -16.96 2.20 -9.97
C GLN A 216 -17.87 2.50 -8.77
N ARG A 217 -19.15 2.73 -9.05
CA ARG A 217 -20.18 2.98 -8.05
C ARG A 217 -20.93 1.70 -7.74
N ASP A 218 -21.45 1.59 -6.52
CA ASP A 218 -22.35 0.50 -6.19
C ASP A 218 -23.62 0.62 -7.03
N THR A 219 -24.10 -0.51 -7.54
CA THR A 219 -25.36 -0.59 -8.27
C THR A 219 -26.57 -0.36 -7.36
N LEU A 220 -26.44 -0.64 -6.07
CA LEU A 220 -27.50 -0.45 -5.06
C LEU A 220 -27.52 0.97 -4.52
N ASP A 221 -26.37 1.62 -4.41
CA ASP A 221 -26.24 3.03 -4.03
C ASP A 221 -25.21 3.73 -4.93
N PRO A 222 -25.65 4.44 -5.98
CA PRO A 222 -24.77 5.17 -6.88
C PRO A 222 -23.92 6.25 -6.20
N ASN A 223 -24.28 6.66 -4.97
CA ASN A 223 -23.49 7.62 -4.20
C ASN A 223 -22.36 6.97 -3.40
N SER A 224 -22.40 5.65 -3.21
CA SER A 224 -21.36 4.88 -2.53
C SER A 224 -20.27 4.38 -3.49
N SER A 225 -19.09 4.08 -2.93
CA SER A 225 -18.03 3.40 -3.65
C SER A 225 -18.36 1.93 -3.87
N TYR A 226 -17.86 1.35 -4.97
CA TYR A 226 -17.92 -0.09 -5.15
C TYR A 226 -17.06 -0.85 -4.13
N TYR A 227 -15.90 -0.28 -3.75
CA TYR A 227 -14.98 -0.85 -2.76
C TYR A 227 -15.19 -0.24 -1.38
N ASP A 228 -15.10 -1.07 -0.35
CA ASP A 228 -15.18 -0.64 1.06
C ASP A 228 -13.79 -0.32 1.62
N ILE A 229 -12.76 -1.04 1.16
CA ILE A 229 -11.39 -0.94 1.66
C ILE A 229 -10.39 -0.83 0.50
N LEU A 230 -9.47 0.13 0.58
CA LEU A 230 -8.25 0.18 -0.25
C LEU A 230 -7.02 -0.13 0.60
N ILE A 231 -6.24 -1.14 0.24
CA ILE A 231 -4.89 -1.37 0.78
C ILE A 231 -3.91 -0.79 -0.21
N PHE A 232 -3.09 0.19 0.22
CA PHE A 232 -2.09 0.81 -0.63
C PHE A 232 -0.67 0.51 -0.14
N PHE A 233 0.15 -0.04 -1.03
CA PHE A 233 1.51 -0.47 -0.72
C PHE A 233 2.51 -0.03 -1.80
N ALA A 234 3.33 0.97 -1.46
CA ALA A 234 4.32 1.55 -2.37
C ALA A 234 5.52 2.10 -1.57
N GLY A 235 6.54 2.59 -2.30
CA GLY A 235 7.72 3.24 -1.71
C GLY A 235 9.00 2.42 -1.81
N THR A 236 8.92 1.12 -2.11
CA THR A 236 10.11 0.26 -2.21
C THR A 236 11.04 0.69 -3.32
N ASN A 237 10.49 0.98 -4.50
CA ASN A 237 11.24 1.44 -5.67
C ASN A 237 11.80 2.86 -5.47
N ASP A 238 11.07 3.71 -4.74
CA ASP A 238 11.46 5.09 -4.44
C ASP A 238 12.81 5.18 -3.71
N LEU A 239 13.18 4.15 -2.93
CA LEU A 239 14.48 4.07 -2.28
C LEU A 239 15.66 4.07 -3.28
N GLY A 240 15.46 3.56 -4.49
CA GLY A 240 16.44 3.56 -5.57
C GLY A 240 16.51 4.86 -6.38
N HIS A 241 15.60 5.82 -6.12
CA HIS A 241 15.51 7.08 -6.86
C HIS A 241 15.98 8.24 -5.97
N GLU A 242 17.26 8.60 -6.03
CA GLU A 242 17.88 9.63 -5.16
C GLU A 242 17.35 11.06 -5.41
N ASN A 243 16.73 11.31 -6.57
CA ASN A 243 16.25 12.64 -6.94
C ASN A 243 14.93 13.06 -6.25
N GLU A 244 14.19 12.12 -5.65
CA GLU A 244 12.95 12.43 -4.93
C GLU A 244 13.23 12.60 -3.43
N SER A 245 12.73 13.66 -2.79
CA SER A 245 12.87 13.80 -1.34
C SER A 245 11.96 12.81 -0.59
N GLU A 246 12.35 12.41 0.62
CA GLU A 246 11.52 11.58 1.51
C GLU A 246 10.15 12.20 1.72
N GLN A 247 10.10 13.52 1.90
CA GLN A 247 8.85 14.25 2.05
C GLN A 247 7.99 14.17 0.79
N SER A 248 8.57 14.25 -0.40
CA SER A 248 7.81 14.07 -1.64
C SER A 248 7.22 12.68 -1.74
N ILE A 249 7.96 11.63 -1.37
CA ILE A 249 7.48 10.24 -1.37
C ILE A 249 6.32 10.08 -0.39
N VAL A 250 6.47 10.58 0.85
CA VAL A 250 5.40 10.62 1.86
C VAL A 250 4.15 11.31 1.30
N THR A 251 4.31 12.50 0.70
CA THR A 251 3.21 13.25 0.10
C THR A 251 2.54 12.49 -1.06
N ASN A 252 3.30 11.81 -1.92
CA ASN A 252 2.74 11.02 -3.03
C ASN A 252 1.86 9.88 -2.51
N ILE A 253 2.32 9.16 -1.48
CA ILE A 253 1.57 8.07 -0.85
C ILE A 253 0.29 8.62 -0.18
N LEU A 254 0.39 9.67 0.62
CA LEU A 254 -0.77 10.29 1.30
C LEU A 254 -1.82 10.78 0.30
N ASN A 255 -1.38 11.31 -0.84
CA ASN A 255 -2.29 11.77 -1.88
C ASN A 255 -3.10 10.63 -2.53
N VAL A 256 -2.59 9.40 -2.57
CA VAL A 256 -3.36 8.24 -3.04
C VAL A 256 -4.50 7.94 -2.07
N HIS A 257 -4.23 7.96 -0.75
CA HIS A 257 -5.26 7.79 0.27
C HIS A 257 -6.30 8.91 0.22
N ALA A 258 -5.87 10.17 0.11
CA ALA A 258 -6.77 11.31 -0.03
C ALA A 258 -7.64 11.19 -1.29
N TRP A 259 -7.05 10.80 -2.43
CA TRP A 259 -7.80 10.55 -3.66
C TRP A 259 -8.84 9.44 -3.49
N ALA A 260 -8.48 8.34 -2.82
CA ALA A 260 -9.40 7.23 -2.57
C ALA A 260 -10.62 7.68 -1.76
N HIS A 261 -10.41 8.48 -0.72
CA HIS A 261 -11.48 9.03 0.11
C HIS A 261 -12.34 10.06 -0.63
N HIS A 262 -11.72 11.02 -1.31
CA HIS A 262 -12.45 12.17 -1.85
C HIS A 262 -13.03 11.94 -3.26
N VAL A 263 -12.34 11.17 -4.09
CA VAL A 263 -12.71 10.93 -5.49
C VAL A 263 -13.40 9.58 -5.65
N ALA A 264 -12.75 8.52 -5.18
CA ALA A 264 -13.33 7.18 -5.24
C ALA A 264 -14.44 6.95 -4.20
N ARG A 265 -14.49 7.76 -3.13
CA ARG A 265 -15.43 7.64 -1.99
C ARG A 265 -15.26 6.35 -1.19
N ILE A 266 -14.06 5.75 -1.22
CA ILE A 266 -13.75 4.55 -0.45
C ILE A 266 -13.67 4.95 1.02
N PRO A 267 -14.47 4.38 1.93
CA PRO A 267 -14.54 4.84 3.32
C PRO A 267 -13.32 4.46 4.16
N PHE A 268 -12.66 3.33 3.84
CA PHE A 268 -11.50 2.85 4.59
C PHE A 268 -10.29 2.64 3.70
N THR A 269 -9.13 3.08 4.16
CA THR A 269 -7.87 2.74 3.51
C THR A 269 -6.83 2.27 4.52
N ILE A 270 -5.90 1.41 4.08
CA ILE A 270 -4.80 0.89 4.89
C ILE A 270 -3.49 1.26 4.21
N ALA A 271 -2.60 1.93 4.94
CA ALA A 271 -1.27 2.30 4.48
C ALA A 271 -0.23 1.32 5.05
N MET A 272 0.63 0.80 4.17
CA MET A 272 1.74 -0.08 4.53
C MET A 272 3.08 0.66 4.53
N PRO A 273 3.99 0.38 5.49
CA PRO A 273 5.34 0.91 5.46
C PRO A 273 6.16 0.22 4.37
N ILE A 274 7.24 0.87 3.95
CA ILE A 274 8.30 0.24 3.16
C ILE A 274 8.96 -0.83 4.05
N PRO A 275 8.93 -2.12 3.66
CA PRO A 275 9.51 -3.19 4.46
C PRO A 275 11.04 -3.14 4.39
N GLY A 276 11.73 -3.80 5.32
CA GLY A 276 13.18 -4.04 5.21
C GLY A 276 13.52 -4.86 3.96
N SER A 277 14.78 -4.84 3.51
CA SER A 277 15.22 -5.64 2.35
C SER A 277 16.74 -5.83 2.33
N ALA A 278 17.22 -6.74 1.47
CA ALA A 278 18.65 -6.94 1.20
C ALA A 278 19.33 -5.64 0.76
N PHE A 279 18.65 -4.83 -0.05
CA PHE A 279 19.17 -3.53 -0.48
C PHE A 279 19.43 -2.61 0.71
N GLN A 280 18.49 -2.50 1.64
CA GLN A 280 18.66 -1.69 2.85
C GLN A 280 19.73 -2.26 3.79
N SER A 281 19.88 -3.58 3.88
CA SER A 281 20.95 -4.19 4.67
C SER A 281 22.35 -3.89 4.12
N ARG A 282 22.48 -3.67 2.80
CA ARG A 282 23.75 -3.35 2.13
C ARG A 282 23.99 -1.84 1.96
N ASN A 283 22.92 -1.04 2.06
CA ASN A 283 22.96 0.41 1.87
C ASN A 283 22.28 1.11 3.05
N SER A 284 23.09 1.61 4.00
CA SER A 284 22.60 2.30 5.19
C SER A 284 21.84 3.60 4.87
N ALA A 285 22.18 4.29 3.78
CA ALA A 285 21.43 5.46 3.34
C ALA A 285 20.01 5.08 2.92
N ALA A 286 19.84 3.98 2.18
CA ALA A 286 18.52 3.46 1.82
C ALA A 286 17.72 3.02 3.06
N ALA A 287 18.36 2.37 4.04
CA ALA A 287 17.71 2.00 5.31
C ALA A 287 17.23 3.22 6.10
N ASN A 288 18.10 4.23 6.25
CA ASN A 288 17.76 5.49 6.93
C ASN A 288 16.64 6.25 6.22
N ARG A 289 16.66 6.23 4.89
CA ARG A 289 15.63 6.83 4.04
C ARG A 289 14.28 6.13 4.23
N ALA A 290 14.23 4.80 4.17
CA ALA A 290 13.03 4.03 4.43
C ALA A 290 12.46 4.29 5.84
N ALA A 291 13.33 4.32 6.86
CA ALA A 291 12.94 4.64 8.23
C ALA A 291 12.33 6.05 8.35
N THR A 292 12.92 7.03 7.67
CA THR A 292 12.44 8.42 7.64
C THR A 292 11.08 8.53 6.96
N ILE A 293 10.90 7.89 5.80
CA ILE A 293 9.62 7.84 5.08
C ILE A 293 8.54 7.16 5.93
N ASN A 294 8.84 5.99 6.51
CA ASN A 294 7.90 5.25 7.35
C ASN A 294 7.46 6.04 8.59
N LYS A 295 8.41 6.74 9.25
CA LYS A 295 8.10 7.63 10.37
C LYS A 295 7.22 8.80 9.94
N GLY A 296 7.54 9.42 8.78
CA GLY A 296 6.76 10.50 8.20
C GLY A 296 5.33 10.07 7.89
N LEU A 297 5.15 8.94 7.19
CA LEU A 297 3.84 8.36 6.88
C LEU A 297 3.03 8.08 8.14
N GLN A 298 3.62 7.41 9.13
CA GLN A 298 2.94 7.09 10.38
C GLN A 298 2.49 8.37 11.11
N SER A 299 3.35 9.39 11.17
CA SER A 299 3.06 10.67 11.81
C SER A 299 1.91 11.40 11.10
N GLU A 300 2.00 11.54 9.78
CA GLU A 300 0.99 12.24 8.98
C GLU A 300 -0.35 11.51 8.95
N ILE A 301 -0.36 10.17 8.94
CA ILE A 301 -1.60 9.40 9.01
C ILE A 301 -2.30 9.62 10.35
N ARG A 302 -1.56 9.53 11.46
CA ARG A 302 -2.12 9.78 12.80
C ARG A 302 -2.66 11.21 12.95
N LYS A 303 -2.02 12.19 12.32
CA LYS A 303 -2.41 13.60 12.37
C LYS A 303 -3.63 13.90 11.51
N ASN A 304 -3.64 13.43 10.26
CA ASN A 304 -4.62 13.84 9.25
C ASN A 304 -5.81 12.87 9.12
N PHE A 305 -5.67 11.63 9.60
CA PHE A 305 -6.71 10.60 9.58
C PHE A 305 -6.92 10.05 10.99
N PRO A 306 -7.46 10.85 11.92
CA PRO A 306 -7.67 10.41 13.29
C PRO A 306 -8.47 9.10 13.33
N HIS A 307 -7.95 8.15 14.11
CA HIS A 307 -8.58 6.85 14.32
C HIS A 307 -10.04 7.03 14.72
N PHE A 308 -10.96 6.54 13.90
CA PHE A 308 -12.40 6.56 14.17
C PHE A 308 -12.98 7.95 14.45
N SER A 309 -12.59 8.95 13.65
CA SER A 309 -13.45 10.15 13.55
C SER A 309 -14.82 9.73 13.00
N THR A 310 -15.88 10.28 13.58
CA THR A 310 -17.27 10.10 13.15
C THR A 310 -17.52 10.59 11.71
N SER A 311 -16.53 11.26 11.10
CA SER A 311 -16.49 11.60 9.68
C SER A 311 -16.03 10.39 8.85
N SER A 312 -16.92 9.91 7.99
CA SER A 312 -16.98 8.78 7.04
C SER A 312 -15.70 8.18 6.41
N ALA A 313 -14.53 8.78 6.55
CA ALA A 313 -13.29 8.42 5.87
C ALA A 313 -12.16 8.18 6.89
N SER A 314 -11.58 6.99 6.89
CA SER A 314 -10.47 6.64 7.80
C SER A 314 -9.31 5.97 7.06
N THR A 315 -8.08 6.35 7.42
CA THR A 315 -6.85 5.72 6.96
C THR A 315 -6.16 5.07 8.15
N LEU A 316 -5.92 3.77 8.07
CA LEU A 316 -5.22 3.00 9.08
C LEU A 316 -3.76 2.82 8.70
N TRP A 317 -2.85 3.18 9.61
CA TRP A 317 -1.45 2.74 9.55
C TRP A 317 -1.31 1.38 10.22
N THR A 318 -0.62 0.43 9.58
CA THR A 318 -0.28 -0.86 10.17
C THR A 318 1.20 -1.18 9.97
N PRO A 319 1.92 -1.75 10.96
CA PRO A 319 3.30 -2.17 10.74
C PRO A 319 3.37 -3.30 9.72
N PHE A 320 4.55 -3.50 9.11
CA PHE A 320 4.79 -4.67 8.27
C PHE A 320 5.13 -5.88 9.13
N PRO A 321 4.51 -7.05 8.90
CA PRO A 321 4.60 -8.18 9.83
C PRO A 321 5.92 -8.96 9.72
N ILE A 322 6.64 -8.84 8.60
CA ILE A 322 7.78 -9.69 8.28
C ILE A 322 9.07 -8.86 8.38
N SER A 323 9.92 -9.21 9.34
CA SER A 323 11.25 -8.59 9.44
C SER A 323 12.21 -9.24 8.45
N TYR A 324 12.92 -8.43 7.66
CA TYR A 324 13.93 -8.92 6.72
C TYR A 324 15.00 -9.76 7.41
N GLY A 325 15.36 -10.88 6.79
CA GLY A 325 16.50 -11.71 7.15
C GLY A 325 16.91 -12.55 5.95
N ALA A 326 18.20 -12.53 5.60
CA ALA A 326 18.71 -13.16 4.37
C ALA A 326 18.43 -14.67 4.32
N GLU A 327 18.39 -15.33 5.47
CA GLU A 327 18.15 -16.77 5.61
C GLU A 327 16.68 -17.11 5.92
N LYS A 328 15.78 -16.12 5.90
CA LYS A 328 14.38 -16.36 6.25
C LYS A 328 13.58 -16.81 5.03
N GLU A 329 12.78 -17.85 5.23
CA GLU A 329 11.89 -18.43 4.22
C GLU A 329 10.82 -17.45 3.70
N ASP A 330 10.58 -16.33 4.39
CA ASP A 330 9.61 -15.31 4.00
C ASP A 330 10.07 -14.43 2.82
N TRP A 331 11.35 -14.48 2.46
CA TRP A 331 11.96 -13.64 1.42
C TRP A 331 12.36 -14.47 0.20
N ALA A 332 12.16 -13.88 -0.98
CA ALA A 332 12.69 -14.41 -2.23
C ALA A 332 14.22 -14.33 -2.24
N LEU A 333 14.86 -15.08 -3.15
CA LEU A 333 16.33 -15.14 -3.23
C LEU A 333 16.99 -13.80 -3.58
N ASP A 334 16.25 -12.88 -4.18
CA ASP A 334 16.74 -11.51 -4.44
C ASP A 334 16.79 -10.65 -3.18
N GLY A 335 16.14 -11.08 -2.09
CA GLY A 335 16.00 -10.37 -0.83
C GLY A 335 15.28 -9.01 -0.95
N LEU A 336 14.59 -8.75 -2.07
CA LEU A 336 13.79 -7.56 -2.30
C LEU A 336 12.30 -7.90 -2.27
N HIS A 337 11.93 -9.06 -2.77
CA HIS A 337 10.56 -9.54 -2.81
C HIS A 337 10.29 -10.58 -1.72
N LEU A 338 9.01 -10.77 -1.40
CA LEU A 338 8.60 -11.87 -0.54
C LEU A 338 8.63 -13.19 -1.32
N SER A 339 8.86 -14.28 -0.60
CA SER A 339 8.57 -15.61 -1.13
C SER A 339 7.06 -15.84 -1.19
N GLN A 340 6.63 -16.96 -1.78
CA GLN A 340 5.22 -17.39 -1.68
C GLN A 340 4.76 -17.47 -0.22
N HIS A 341 5.61 -17.98 0.68
CA HIS A 341 5.30 -18.05 2.11
C HIS A 341 5.16 -16.65 2.74
N GLY A 342 6.06 -15.72 2.41
CA GLY A 342 5.96 -14.34 2.89
C GLY A 342 4.67 -13.64 2.42
N TYR A 343 4.25 -13.85 1.18
CA TYR A 343 2.96 -13.30 0.69
C TYR A 343 1.75 -13.91 1.41
N GLN A 344 1.80 -15.21 1.73
CA GLN A 344 0.75 -15.85 2.54
C GLN A 344 0.67 -15.21 3.93
N GLN A 345 1.80 -15.09 4.63
CA GLN A 345 1.85 -14.45 5.95
C GLN A 345 1.34 -13.01 5.91
N LEU A 346 1.68 -12.25 4.87
CA LEU A 346 1.19 -10.88 4.68
C LEU A 346 -0.34 -10.85 4.53
N GLY A 347 -0.92 -11.76 3.73
CA GLY A 347 -2.36 -11.88 3.56
C GLY A 347 -3.10 -12.22 4.86
N GLU A 348 -2.59 -13.18 5.62
CA GLU A 348 -3.14 -13.59 6.92
C GLU A 348 -3.07 -12.48 7.98
N TYR A 349 -1.96 -11.74 7.99
CA TYR A 349 -1.77 -10.59 8.85
C TYR A 349 -2.80 -9.49 8.55
N LEU A 350 -2.93 -9.10 7.29
CA LEU A 350 -3.89 -8.07 6.88
C LEU A 350 -5.33 -8.50 7.16
N ALA A 351 -5.66 -9.79 6.98
CA ALA A 351 -6.97 -10.32 7.34
C ALA A 351 -7.27 -10.15 8.84
N SER A 352 -6.26 -10.33 9.69
CA SER A 352 -6.40 -10.13 11.14
C SER A 352 -6.67 -8.66 11.47
N ILE A 353 -5.92 -7.74 10.86
CA ILE A 353 -6.10 -6.29 11.05
C ILE A 353 -7.50 -5.84 10.62
N ILE A 354 -7.94 -6.23 9.42
CA ILE A 354 -9.26 -5.86 8.88
C ILE A 354 -10.36 -6.43 9.77
N HIS A 355 -10.27 -7.71 10.13
CA HIS A 355 -11.29 -8.34 10.95
C HIS A 355 -11.41 -7.68 12.33
N GLU A 356 -10.30 -7.41 13.01
CA GLU A 356 -10.29 -6.82 14.36
C GLU A 356 -10.72 -5.35 14.39
N ARG A 357 -10.40 -4.58 13.35
CA ARG A 357 -10.60 -3.12 13.36
C ARG A 357 -11.87 -2.68 12.66
N LEU A 358 -12.36 -3.46 11.70
CA LEU A 358 -13.41 -3.00 10.79
C LEU A 358 -14.66 -3.89 10.83
N ILE A 359 -14.54 -5.15 11.30
CA ILE A 359 -15.64 -6.13 11.21
C ILE A 359 -16.23 -6.49 12.58
N VAL A 360 -15.38 -6.68 13.61
CA VAL A 360 -15.81 -6.83 15.01
C VAL A 360 -16.36 -5.50 15.50
#